data_AF-A0A3N2N1P6-F1
#
_entry.id   AF-A0A3N2N1P6-F1
#
_cell.length_a   1.000
_cell.length_b   1.000
_cell.length_c   1.000
_cell.angle_alpha   90.00
_cell.angle_beta   90.00
_cell.angle_gamma   90.00
#
_symmetry.space_group_name_H-M   'P 1'
#
loop_
_entity.id
_entity.type
_entity.pdbx_description
1 polymer ?
#
loop_
_entity_poly.entity_id
_entity_poly.type
_entity_poly.pdbx_seq_one_letter_code
_entity_poly.pdbx_strand_id
1 'polypeptide(L)'
;MTGYKCPGCGSQRAIHAMLHGDALGAIRYNAMLLPVIPVVVLLFVAEFNRERWPRFYAKVNSRWMIWGCFIMVTAWWIGRNIADC
;
A
#
# COMPACT_ATOMS: atom_id res chain seq x y z
N MET A 1 16.53 -17.87 -12.77
CA MET A 1 15.43 -17.29 -11.97
C MET A 1 15.92 -17.25 -10.54
N THR A 2 15.93 -16.10 -9.88
CA THR A 2 16.61 -15.88 -8.60
C THR A 2 15.88 -16.46 -7.37
N GLY A 3 14.77 -17.20 -7.55
CA GLY A 3 13.99 -17.81 -6.46
C GLY A 3 13.11 -16.83 -5.66
N TYR A 4 13.45 -15.55 -5.65
CA TYR A 4 12.72 -14.52 -4.90
C TYR A 4 11.35 -14.20 -5.49
N LYS A 5 10.32 -14.13 -4.63
CA LYS A 5 8.99 -13.65 -5.01
C LYS A 5 9.02 -12.14 -5.26
N CYS A 6 8.41 -11.69 -6.37
CA CYS A 6 8.29 -10.27 -6.70
C CYS A 6 7.36 -9.55 -5.70
N PRO A 7 7.72 -8.37 -5.15
CA PRO A 7 6.89 -7.62 -4.20
C PRO A 7 5.54 -7.18 -4.78
N GLY A 8 5.43 -7.07 -6.10
CA GLY A 8 4.19 -6.71 -6.78
C GLY A 8 3.35 -7.91 -7.22
N CYS A 9 3.83 -9.15 -7.09
CA CYS A 9 3.10 -10.28 -7.66
C CYS A 9 1.75 -10.47 -6.96
N GLY A 10 0.66 -10.53 -7.74
CA GLY A 10 -0.71 -10.60 -7.22
C GLY A 10 -1.41 -9.26 -7.01
N SER A 11 -0.70 -8.12 -7.09
CA SER A 11 -1.32 -6.79 -6.95
C SER A 11 -2.40 -6.52 -8.00
N GLN A 12 -2.17 -6.89 -9.26
CA GLN A 12 -3.13 -6.72 -10.33
C GLN A 12 -4.42 -7.53 -10.08
N ARG A 13 -4.30 -8.79 -9.65
CA ARG A 13 -5.45 -9.65 -9.30
C ARG A 13 -6.19 -9.12 -8.08
N ALA A 14 -5.44 -8.59 -7.11
CA ALA A 14 -6.00 -8.05 -5.90
C ALA A 14 -6.80 -6.76 -6.19
N ILE A 15 -6.26 -5.85 -7.00
CA ILE A 15 -6.98 -4.64 -7.46
C ILE A 15 -8.22 -5.03 -8.26
N HIS A 16 -8.12 -6.02 -9.16
CA HIS A 16 -9.27 -6.53 -9.91
C HIS A 16 -10.38 -7.05 -8.98
N ALA A 17 -10.04 -7.83 -7.95
CA ALA A 17 -10.98 -8.32 -6.96
C ALA A 17 -11.63 -7.15 -6.17
N MET A 18 -10.85 -6.15 -5.75
CA MET A 18 -11.40 -4.96 -5.09
C MET A 18 -12.39 -4.21 -5.97
N LEU A 19 -12.09 -4.07 -7.27
CA LEU A 19 -12.95 -3.36 -8.23
C LEU A 19 -14.29 -4.07 -8.44
N HIS A 20 -14.33 -5.38 -8.25
CA HIS A 20 -15.54 -6.21 -8.29
C HIS A 20 -16.24 -6.32 -6.92
N GLY A 21 -15.75 -5.64 -5.89
CA GLY A 21 -16.30 -5.70 -4.53
C GLY A 21 -15.85 -6.90 -3.70
N ASP A 22 -14.94 -7.73 -4.20
CA ASP A 22 -14.38 -8.87 -3.46
C ASP A 22 -13.16 -8.43 -2.63
N ALA A 23 -13.45 -7.80 -1.49
CA ALA A 23 -12.44 -7.37 -0.53
C ALA A 23 -11.66 -8.56 0.08
N LEU A 24 -12.32 -9.70 0.28
CA LEU A 24 -11.69 -10.88 0.88
C LEU A 24 -10.72 -11.53 -0.11
N GLY A 25 -11.12 -11.70 -1.36
CA GLY A 25 -10.27 -12.16 -2.46
C GLY A 25 -9.08 -11.23 -2.69
N ALA A 26 -9.28 -9.91 -2.62
CA ALA A 26 -8.20 -8.94 -2.73
C ALA A 26 -7.12 -9.12 -1.65
N ILE A 27 -7.52 -9.31 -0.39
CA ILE A 27 -6.59 -9.58 0.73
C ILE A 27 -5.85 -10.91 0.51
N ARG A 28 -6.54 -11.95 0.03
CA ARG A 28 -5.91 -13.25 -0.29
C ARG A 28 -4.91 -13.14 -1.44
N TYR A 29 -5.16 -12.30 -2.44
CA TYR A 29 -4.23 -12.10 -3.55
C TYR A 29 -3.03 -11.22 -3.17
N ASN A 30 -3.23 -10.21 -2.32
CA ASN A 30 -2.15 -9.39 -1.79
C ASN A 30 -2.56 -8.67 -0.50
N ALA A 31 -2.18 -9.22 0.66
CA ALA A 31 -2.44 -8.60 1.95
C ALA A 31 -1.72 -7.25 2.16
N MET A 32 -0.80 -6.84 1.28
CA MET A 32 -0.24 -5.47 1.26
C MET A 32 -1.31 -4.40 1.01
N LEU A 33 -2.47 -4.78 0.44
CA LEU A 33 -3.55 -3.82 0.23
C LEU A 33 -4.09 -3.25 1.53
N LEU A 34 -4.09 -4.02 2.61
CA LEU A 34 -4.68 -3.60 3.89
C LEU A 34 -4.03 -2.32 4.45
N PRO A 35 -2.68 -2.19 4.49
CA PRO A 35 -2.05 -0.93 4.88
C PRO A 35 -1.97 0.11 3.76
N VAL A 36 -2.01 -0.28 2.47
CA VAL A 36 -1.96 0.67 1.35
C VAL A 36 -3.25 1.49 1.22
N ILE A 37 -4.42 0.85 1.40
CA ILE A 37 -5.73 1.51 1.32
C ILE A 37 -5.81 2.75 2.23
N PRO A 38 -5.54 2.68 3.55
CA PRO A 38 -5.63 3.84 4.42
C PRO A 38 -4.63 4.93 4.05
N VAL A 39 -3.42 4.59 3.58
CA VAL A 39 -2.44 5.58 3.10
C VAL A 39 -2.98 6.33 1.88
N VAL A 40 -3.55 5.63 0.91
CA VAL A 40 -4.14 6.23 -0.29
C VAL A 40 -5.33 7.12 0.07
N VAL A 41 -6.21 6.67 0.98
CA VAL A 41 -7.33 7.47 1.47
C VAL A 41 -6.84 8.75 2.16
N LEU A 42 -5.79 8.64 2.99
CA LEU A 42 -5.22 9.77 3.72
C LEU A 42 -4.60 10.81 2.78
N LEU A 43 -3.90 10.36 1.73
CA LEU A 43 -3.39 11.21 0.65
C LEU A 43 -4.54 11.89 -0.11
N PHE A 44 -5.59 11.15 -0.46
CA PHE A 44 -6.74 11.69 -1.18
C PHE A 44 -7.48 12.76 -0.37
N VAL A 45 -7.70 12.52 0.93
CA VAL A 45 -8.29 13.49 1.85
C VAL A 45 -7.39 14.72 1.99
N ALA A 46 -6.07 14.53 2.08
CA ALA A 46 -5.12 15.63 2.16
C ALA A 46 -5.14 16.50 0.90
N GLU A 47 -5.23 15.90 -0.29
CA GLU A 47 -5.30 16.61 -1.58
C GLU A 47 -6.59 17.41 -1.72
N PHE A 48 -7.74 16.78 -1.44
CA PHE A 48 -9.05 17.46 -1.51
C PHE A 48 -9.19 18.61 -0.50
N ASN A 49 -8.51 18.53 0.64
CA ASN A 49 -8.56 19.55 1.69
C ASN A 49 -7.29 20.41 1.73
N ARG A 50 -6.49 20.45 0.66
CA ARG A 50 -5.19 21.15 0.64
C ARG A 50 -5.28 22.62 1.06
N GLU A 51 -6.34 23.32 0.64
CA GLU A 51 -6.54 24.74 0.93
C GLU A 51 -7.11 24.96 2.33
N ARG A 52 -7.91 24.01 2.82
CA ARG A 52 -8.52 24.07 4.14
C ARG A 52 -7.53 23.70 5.24
N TRP A 53 -6.65 22.72 5.01
CA TRP A 53 -5.69 22.19 5.98
C TRP A 53 -4.25 22.09 5.41
N PRO A 54 -3.60 23.23 5.12
CA PRO A 54 -2.26 23.24 4.49
C PRO A 54 -1.18 22.56 5.35
N ARG A 55 -1.30 22.65 6.69
CA ARG A 55 -0.37 21.97 7.61
C ARG A 55 -0.51 20.45 7.58
N PHE A 56 -1.72 19.94 7.41
CA PHE A 56 -1.97 18.51 7.29
C PHE A 56 -1.41 17.99 5.96
N TYR A 57 -1.71 18.68 4.85
CA TYR A 57 -1.16 18.37 3.54
C TYR A 57 0.38 18.31 3.53
N ALA A 58 1.04 19.30 4.12
CA ALA A 58 2.51 19.33 4.21
C ALA A 58 3.10 18.18 5.04
N LYS A 59 2.39 17.73 6.09
CA LYS A 59 2.81 16.60 6.93
C LYS A 59 2.64 15.27 6.21
N VAL A 60 1.52 15.11 5.50
CA VAL A 60 1.19 13.93 4.71
C VAL A 60 2.13 13.78 3.50
N ASN A 61 2.48 14.89 2.83
CA ASN A 61 3.45 14.93 1.74
C ASN A 61 4.91 15.12 2.20
N SER A 62 5.21 14.86 3.48
CA SER A 62 6.58 14.98 3.99
C SER A 62 7.44 13.81 3.52
N ARG A 63 8.75 14.04 3.41
CA ARG A 63 9.75 12.98 3.14
C ARG A 63 9.62 11.78 4.08
N TRP A 64 9.17 12.00 5.32
CA TRP A 64 8.94 10.94 6.31
C TRP A 64 7.81 9.99 5.92
N MET A 65 6.76 10.47 5.24
CA MET A 65 5.70 9.60 4.72
C MET A 65 6.24 8.69 3.63
N ILE A 66 7.07 9.22 2.72
CA ILE A 66 7.69 8.46 1.64
C ILE A 66 8.58 7.35 2.23
N TRP A 67 9.44 7.70 3.18
CA TRP A 67 10.28 6.73 3.88
C TRP A 67 9.45 5.68 4.63
N GLY A 68 8.37 6.08 5.30
CA GLY A 68 7.44 5.16 5.96
C GLY A 68 6.81 4.16 4.98
N CYS A 69 6.32 4.64 3.83
CA CYS A 69 5.77 3.78 2.79
C CYS A 69 6.82 2.82 2.22
N PHE A 70 8.03 3.32 1.97
CA PHE A 70 9.13 2.51 1.46
C PHE A 70 9.56 1.40 2.43
N ILE A 71 9.70 1.73 3.72
CA ILE A 71 10.02 0.75 4.78
C ILE A 71 8.90 -0.29 4.88
N MET A 72 7.64 0.15 4.85
CA MET A 72 6.47 -0.73 4.92
C MET A 72 6.44 -1.73 3.75
N VAL A 73 6.64 -1.26 2.51
CA VAL A 73 6.65 -2.13 1.32
C VAL A 73 7.83 -3.10 1.38
N THR A 74 9.01 -2.64 1.79
CA THR A 74 10.21 -3.47 1.91
C THR A 74 10.05 -4.52 3.01
N ALA A 75 9.53 -4.14 4.18
CA ALA A 75 9.26 -5.06 5.28
C ALA A 75 8.23 -6.14 4.89
N TRP A 76 7.16 -5.76 4.18
CA TRP A 76 6.19 -6.70 3.66
C TRP A 76 6.78 -7.66 2.61
N TRP A 77 7.67 -7.16 1.74
CA TRP A 77 8.37 -7.99 0.77
C TRP A 77 9.29 -9.01 1.44
N ILE A 78 10.06 -8.59 2.44
CA ILE A 78 10.93 -9.47 3.23
C ILE A 78 10.08 -10.51 3.97
N GLY A 79 9.04 -10.07 4.67
CA GLY A 79 8.15 -10.95 5.43
C GLY A 79 7.51 -12.04 4.55
N ARG A 80 7.07 -11.69 3.33
CA ARG A 80 6.56 -12.69 2.38
C ARG A 80 7.64 -13.66 1.88
N ASN A 81 8.84 -13.18 1.57
CA ASN A 81 9.92 -14.08 1.16
C ASN A 81 10.32 -15.06 2.27
N ILE A 82 10.28 -14.65 3.54
CA ILE A 82 10.62 -15.51 4.67
C ILE A 82 9.48 -16.46 5.04
N ALA A 83 8.22 -16.00 5.03
CA ALA A 83 7.06 -16.83 5.39
C ALA A 83 6.74 -17.93 4.35
N ASP A 84 7.33 -17.83 3.16
CA ASP A 84 7.20 -18.80 2.08
C ASP A 84 8.41 -19.76 2.00
N CYS A 85 9.35 -19.69 2.95
CA CYS A 85 10.42 -20.68 3.18
C CYS A 85 9.95 -21.75 4.18
#